data_AF-A0A5S3TGR9-F1
#
_entry.id   AF-A0A5S3TGR9-F1
#
_cell.length_a   1.000
_cell.length_b   1.000
_cell.length_c   1.000
_cell.angle_alpha   90.00
_cell.angle_beta   90.00
_cell.angle_gamma   90.00
#
_symmetry.space_group_name_H-M   'P 1'
#
loop_
_entity.id
_entity.type
_entity.pdbx_description
1 polymer ?
#
loop_
_entity_poly.entity_id
_entity_poly.type
_entity_poly.pdbx_seq_one_letter_code
_entity_poly.pdbx_strand_id
1 'polypeptide(L)'
;MSRFKLTVVLTSLSCIFLLACATNVSANTSVLTTSTSAQPRLQQMALQKLTSNPNFRIENLQVIVDGDTVELKGIAETGFQRALAQKFLEHSQGVMQIKNNLKVSKLNHPSL
;
A
#
# COMPACT_ATOMS: atom_id res chain seq x y z
N MET A 1 31.14 28.54 -48.99
CA MET A 1 30.13 27.68 -48.33
C MET A 1 30.78 26.83 -47.23
N SER A 2 30.74 27.23 -45.96
CA SER A 2 30.91 26.33 -44.79
C SER A 2 30.75 27.10 -43.46
N ARG A 3 29.62 27.78 -43.26
CA ARG A 3 29.29 28.45 -41.97
C ARG A 3 27.97 27.95 -41.37
N PHE A 4 27.24 27.09 -42.08
CA PHE A 4 25.94 26.55 -41.69
C PHE A 4 26.00 25.26 -40.85
N LYS A 5 27.18 24.67 -40.65
CA LYS A 5 27.33 23.42 -39.91
C LYS A 5 27.70 23.58 -38.43
N LEU A 6 27.91 24.81 -37.94
CA LEU A 6 28.30 25.03 -36.54
C LEU A 6 27.10 25.19 -35.60
N THR A 7 25.97 25.73 -36.07
CA THR A 7 24.79 25.98 -35.22
C THR A 7 24.00 24.71 -34.88
N VAL A 8 24.01 23.71 -35.76
CA VAL A 8 23.23 22.47 -35.58
C VAL A 8 23.84 21.51 -34.55
N VAL A 9 25.14 21.65 -34.25
CA VAL A 9 25.81 20.80 -33.24
C VAL A 9 25.49 21.27 -31.81
N LEU A 10 25.18 22.56 -31.61
CA LEU A 10 24.92 23.10 -30.28
C LEU A 10 23.52 22.76 -29.74
N THR A 11 22.53 22.56 -30.61
CA THR A 11 21.18 22.12 -30.23
C THR A 11 21.09 20.63 -29.89
N SER A 12 22.14 19.85 -30.19
CA SER A 12 22.23 18.43 -29.82
C SER A 12 22.71 18.23 -28.38
N LEU A 13 23.42 19.22 -27.81
CA LEU A 13 24.00 19.11 -26.47
C LEU A 13 23.01 19.38 -25.34
N SER A 14 21.86 20.00 -25.62
CA SER A 14 20.81 20.28 -24.64
C SER A 14 19.93 19.07 -24.30
N CYS A 15 19.99 17.99 -25.06
CA CYS A 15 19.18 16.78 -24.80
C CYS A 15 19.85 15.79 -23.84
N ILE A 16 21.08 16.05 -23.37
CA ILE A 16 21.85 15.11 -22.54
C ILE A 16 21.56 15.29 -21.02
N PHE A 17 20.71 16.24 -20.61
CA PHE A 17 20.47 16.54 -19.19
C PHE A 17 19.05 16.24 -18.66
N LEU A 18 18.23 15.48 -19.40
CA LEU A 18 16.86 15.14 -18.99
C LEU A 18 16.61 13.64 -18.70
N LEU A 19 17.65 12.82 -18.50
CA LEU A 19 17.47 11.40 -18.15
C LEU A 19 17.66 11.07 -16.66
N ALA A 20 17.66 12.06 -15.77
CA ALA A 20 17.75 11.83 -14.33
C ALA A 20 16.37 11.57 -13.70
N CYS A 21 15.60 10.59 -14.19
CA CYS A 21 14.38 10.10 -13.53
C CYS A 21 14.09 8.64 -13.92
N ALA A 22 14.96 7.71 -13.54
CA ALA A 22 14.61 6.29 -13.52
C ALA A 22 15.23 5.64 -12.28
N THR A 23 14.80 6.09 -11.09
CA THR A 23 14.97 5.28 -9.89
C THR A 23 14.08 4.05 -10.04
N ASN A 24 14.67 2.93 -10.45
CA ASN A 24 14.03 1.63 -10.38
C ASN A 24 13.80 1.31 -8.90
N VAL A 25 12.61 1.60 -8.38
CA VAL A 25 12.12 0.95 -7.16
C VAL A 25 11.79 -0.49 -7.56
N SER A 26 12.78 -1.37 -7.37
CA SER A 26 12.54 -2.80 -7.34
C SER A 26 11.94 -3.15 -5.98
N ALA A 27 10.62 -3.06 -5.88
CA ALA A 27 9.89 -3.72 -4.81
C ALA A 27 9.45 -5.10 -5.34
N ASN A 28 10.36 -6.06 -5.34
CA ASN A 28 10.00 -7.47 -5.51
C ASN A 28 9.32 -7.96 -4.22
N THR A 29 8.09 -7.52 -4.02
CA THR A 29 7.16 -8.14 -3.08
C THR A 29 6.02 -8.68 -3.91
N SER A 30 6.05 -9.99 -4.17
CA SER A 30 4.88 -10.75 -4.60
C SER A 30 3.85 -10.73 -3.48
N VAL A 31 3.15 -9.60 -3.35
CA VAL A 31 1.89 -9.55 -2.64
C VAL A 31 0.87 -9.71 -3.76
N LEU A 32 0.16 -10.83 -3.78
CA LEU A 32 -0.99 -11.01 -4.67
C LEU A 32 -2.01 -9.90 -4.31
N THR A 33 -1.91 -8.76 -4.97
CA THR A 33 -2.89 -7.68 -4.90
C THR A 33 -4.04 -8.05 -5.81
N THR A 34 -4.85 -9.03 -5.41
CA THR A 34 -6.17 -9.23 -6.01
C THR A 34 -7.10 -8.16 -5.44
N SER A 35 -7.01 -6.94 -5.96
CA SER A 35 -7.96 -5.89 -5.59
C SER A 35 -8.18 -4.98 -6.77
N THR A 36 -9.33 -5.19 -7.40
CA THR A 36 -10.05 -4.11 -8.07
C THR A 36 -10.28 -3.03 -7.00
N SER A 37 -9.50 -1.95 -7.03
CA SER A 37 -9.62 -0.86 -6.07
C SER A 37 -9.49 0.45 -6.82
N ALA A 38 -10.47 1.32 -6.64
CA ALA A 38 -10.48 2.65 -7.23
C ALA A 38 -9.35 3.54 -6.69
N GLN A 39 -8.67 3.16 -5.60
CA GLN A 39 -7.66 3.97 -4.93
C GLN A 39 -6.47 3.13 -4.40
N PRO A 40 -5.45 2.87 -5.24
CA PRO A 40 -4.30 2.04 -4.87
C PRO A 40 -3.47 2.63 -3.72
N ARG A 41 -3.43 3.97 -3.59
CA ARG A 41 -2.65 4.64 -2.52
C ARG A 41 -3.22 4.40 -1.13
N LEU A 42 -4.54 4.51 -0.96
CA LEU A 42 -5.19 4.29 0.34
C LEU A 42 -5.05 2.82 0.76
N GLN A 43 -5.21 1.91 -0.20
CA GLN A 43 -5.01 0.48 0.03
C GLN A 43 -3.58 0.15 0.44
N GLN A 44 -2.57 0.71 -0.25
CA GLN A 44 -1.17 0.50 0.08
C GLN A 44 -0.84 1.04 1.48
N MET A 45 -1.35 2.22 1.85
CA MET A 45 -1.18 2.79 3.19
C MET A 45 -1.77 1.88 4.27
N ALA A 46 -3.01 1.41 4.06
CA ALA A 46 -3.68 0.53 5.01
C ALA A 46 -2.91 -0.79 5.19
N LEU A 47 -2.47 -1.40 4.08
CA LEU A 47 -1.67 -2.62 4.12
C LEU A 47 -0.32 -2.39 4.83
N GLN A 48 0.36 -1.28 4.56
CA GLN A 48 1.63 -0.94 5.19
C GLN A 48 1.45 -0.76 6.70
N LYS A 49 0.44 -0.02 7.15
CA LYS A 49 0.18 0.17 8.58
C LYS A 49 -0.05 -1.16 9.29
N LEU A 50 -0.87 -2.04 8.71
CA LEU A 50 -1.16 -3.35 9.27
C LEU A 50 0.07 -4.26 9.30
N THR A 51 0.91 -4.24 8.26
CA THR A 51 2.07 -5.15 8.16
C THR A 51 3.36 -4.62 8.79
N SER A 52 3.41 -3.33 9.15
CA SER A 52 4.59 -2.70 9.74
C SER A 52 4.95 -3.21 11.15
N ASN A 53 3.96 -3.71 11.90
CA ASN A 53 4.20 -4.26 13.24
C ASN A 53 4.49 -5.78 13.15
N PRO A 54 5.71 -6.24 13.46
CA PRO A 54 6.07 -7.66 13.34
C PRO A 54 5.29 -8.58 14.29
N ASN A 55 4.73 -8.03 15.36
CA ASN A 55 3.90 -8.77 16.33
C ASN A 55 2.42 -8.79 15.94
N PHE A 56 2.05 -8.25 14.78
CA PHE A 56 0.70 -8.23 14.28
C PHE A 56 0.60 -9.03 12.97
N ARG A 57 -0.14 -10.14 13.00
CA ARG A 57 -0.26 -11.06 11.85
C ARG A 57 -1.69 -11.51 11.62
N ILE A 58 -2.29 -11.07 10.52
CA ILE A 58 -3.60 -11.56 10.07
C ILE A 58 -3.37 -12.59 8.97
N GLU A 59 -3.89 -13.80 9.15
CA GLU A 59 -3.82 -14.81 8.11
C GLU A 59 -4.79 -14.48 6.97
N ASN A 60 -4.34 -14.65 5.72
CA ASN A 60 -5.12 -14.37 4.52
C ASN A 60 -5.72 -12.94 4.50
N LEU A 61 -4.94 -11.95 4.98
CA LEU A 61 -5.36 -10.55 5.02
C LEU A 61 -5.69 -10.03 3.63
N GLN A 62 -6.91 -9.52 3.48
CA GLN A 62 -7.37 -8.78 2.32
C GLN A 62 -7.86 -7.40 2.78
N VAL A 63 -7.39 -6.37 2.08
CA VAL A 63 -7.80 -4.98 2.31
C VAL A 63 -8.47 -4.49 1.05
N ILE A 64 -9.75 -4.17 1.14
CA ILE A 64 -10.57 -3.68 0.03
C ILE A 64 -10.92 -2.22 0.33
N VAL A 65 -10.74 -1.34 -0.66
CA VAL A 65 -11.04 0.08 -0.52
C VAL A 65 -12.12 0.46 -1.52
N ASP A 66 -13.19 1.04 -1.00
CA ASP A 66 -14.30 1.60 -1.78
C ASP A 66 -14.57 3.02 -1.29
N GLY A 67 -14.20 4.01 -2.10
CA GLY A 67 -14.19 5.42 -1.67
C GLY A 67 -13.32 5.62 -0.43
N ASP A 68 -13.92 6.14 0.64
CA ASP A 68 -13.31 6.41 1.94
C ASP A 68 -13.49 5.27 2.96
N THR A 69 -14.06 4.14 2.51
CA THR A 69 -14.35 2.97 3.33
C THR A 69 -13.29 1.90 3.12
N VAL A 70 -12.67 1.45 4.21
CA VAL A 70 -11.72 0.33 4.20
C VAL A 70 -12.39 -0.91 4.80
N GLU A 71 -12.48 -1.97 4.03
CA GLU A 71 -12.94 -3.28 4.49
C GLU A 71 -11.75 -4.22 4.75
N LEU A 72 -11.74 -4.84 5.92
CA LEU A 72 -10.73 -5.83 6.33
C LEU A 72 -11.34 -7.24 6.35
N LYS A 73 -10.72 -8.16 5.61
CA LYS A 73 -11.05 -9.60 5.60
C LYS A 73 -9.82 -10.43 5.90
N GLY A 74 -10.03 -11.62 6.46
CA GLY A 74 -8.96 -12.53 6.87
C GLY A 74 -9.28 -13.20 8.21
N ILE A 75 -8.26 -13.77 8.83
CA ILE A 75 -8.37 -14.48 10.10
C ILE A 75 -7.40 -13.82 11.10
N ALA A 76 -7.96 -13.29 12.18
CA ALA A 76 -7.24 -12.84 13.36
C ALA A 76 -7.15 -13.98 14.37
N GLU A 77 -6.06 -14.07 15.11
CA GLU A 77 -5.92 -15.08 16.16
C GLU A 77 -6.89 -14.82 17.30
N THR A 78 -7.01 -13.57 17.75
CA THR A 78 -7.84 -13.18 18.90
C THR A 78 -8.78 -12.01 18.60
N GLY A 79 -9.79 -11.82 19.46
CA GLY A 79 -10.66 -10.64 19.41
C GLY A 79 -9.89 -9.33 19.63
N PHE A 80 -8.85 -9.37 20.47
CA PHE A 80 -7.94 -8.23 20.67
C PHE A 80 -7.24 -7.85 19.37
N GLN A 81 -6.70 -8.84 18.65
CA GLN A 81 -6.01 -8.58 17.39
C GLN A 81 -6.96 -8.01 16.32
N ARG A 82 -8.20 -8.51 16.25
CA ARG A 82 -9.23 -7.93 15.38
C ARG A 82 -9.47 -6.46 15.72
N ALA A 83 -9.61 -6.11 17.00
CA ALA A 83 -9.81 -4.73 17.44
C ALA A 83 -8.58 -3.85 17.14
N LEU A 84 -7.38 -4.38 17.35
CA LEU A 84 -6.13 -3.68 17.06
C LEU A 84 -5.97 -3.35 15.57
N ALA A 85 -6.40 -4.25 14.68
CA ALA A 85 -6.42 -4.02 13.23
C ALA A 85 -7.21 -2.75 12.87
N GLN A 86 -8.41 -2.61 13.44
CA GLN A 86 -9.24 -1.43 13.27
C GLN A 86 -8.57 -0.20 13.87
N LYS A 87 -7.98 -0.32 15.07
CA LYS A 87 -7.32 0.79 15.75
C LYS A 87 -6.17 1.39 14.95
N PHE A 88 -5.40 0.56 14.24
CA PHE A 88 -4.33 1.05 13.36
C PHE A 88 -4.85 1.95 12.23
N LEU A 89 -6.10 1.75 11.80
CA LEU A 89 -6.70 2.46 10.68
C LEU A 89 -7.59 3.65 11.09
N GLU A 90 -8.19 3.64 12.28
CA GLU A 90 -9.19 4.63 12.77
C GLU A 90 -8.80 6.11 12.63
N HIS A 91 -7.50 6.42 12.61
CA HIS A 91 -7.00 7.80 12.50
C HIS A 91 -6.12 8.01 11.28
N SER A 92 -6.26 7.16 10.27
CA SER A 92 -5.51 7.27 9.03
C SER A 92 -6.17 8.28 8.10
N GLN A 93 -5.37 9.18 7.55
CA GLN A 93 -5.86 10.14 6.56
C GLN A 93 -6.51 9.42 5.38
N GLY A 94 -7.71 9.88 5.00
CA GLY A 94 -8.49 9.30 3.90
C GLY A 94 -9.36 8.09 4.29
N VAL A 95 -9.30 7.62 5.53
CA VAL A 95 -10.21 6.60 6.06
C VAL A 95 -11.33 7.28 6.83
N MET A 96 -12.57 7.18 6.35
CA MET A 96 -13.75 7.67 7.08
C MET A 96 -14.54 6.54 7.72
N GLN A 97 -14.53 5.35 7.11
CA GLN A 97 -15.24 4.19 7.63
C GLN A 97 -14.37 2.94 7.57
N ILE A 98 -14.52 2.06 8.56
CA ILE A 98 -13.81 0.78 8.63
C ILE A 98 -14.82 -0.34 8.81
N LYS A 99 -14.87 -1.26 7.85
CA LYS A 99 -15.68 -2.49 7.92
C LYS A 99 -14.77 -3.65 8.35
N ASN A 100 -14.74 -3.94 9.65
CA ASN A 100 -13.88 -4.96 10.22
C ASN A 100 -14.54 -6.36 10.23
N ASN A 101 -14.36 -7.08 9.12
CA ASN A 101 -14.89 -8.41 8.85
C ASN A 101 -13.87 -9.53 9.08
N LEU A 102 -12.85 -9.29 9.91
CA LEU A 102 -11.89 -10.32 10.33
C LEU A 102 -12.59 -11.40 11.17
N LYS A 103 -12.39 -12.67 10.80
CA LYS A 103 -12.84 -13.81 11.59
C LYS A 103 -11.84 -14.10 12.69
N VAL A 104 -12.28 -14.48 13.88
CA VAL A 104 -11.37 -14.82 14.99
C VAL A 104 -11.24 -16.34 15.07
N SER A 105 -10.01 -16.87 15.04
CA SER A 105 -9.76 -18.32 15.06
C SER A 105 -9.76 -18.92 16.46
N LYS A 106 -9.16 -18.26 17.46
CA LYS A 106 -9.30 -18.64 18.86
C LYS A 106 -10.54 -17.96 19.44
N LEU A 107 -11.63 -18.70 19.55
CA LEU A 107 -12.68 -18.36 20.50
C LEU A 107 -12.01 -18.22 21.87
N ASN A 108 -12.14 -17.06 22.52
CA ASN A 108 -11.59 -16.77 23.85
C ASN A 108 -11.78 -17.99 24.78
N HIS A 109 -10.71 -18.73 25.09
CA HIS A 109 -10.71 -19.54 26.30
C HIS A 109 -10.55 -18.55 27.45
N PRO A 110 -11.48 -18.50 28.42
CA PRO A 110 -11.27 -17.70 29.61
C PRO A 110 -9.99 -18.20 30.28
N SER A 111 -9.05 -17.29 30.52
CA SER A 111 -7.88 -17.53 31.35
C SER A 111 -8.34 -18.09 32.70
N LEU A 112 -7.97 -19.34 32.98
CA LEU A 112 -7.99 -19.94 34.33
C LEU A 112 -6.94 -19.24 35.22
#